data_AF-A0A4R6UVF5-F1
#
_entry.id   AF-A0A4R6UVF5-F1
#
_cell.length_a   1.000
_cell.length_b   1.000
_cell.length_c   1.000
_cell.angle_alpha   90.00
_cell.angle_beta   90.00
_cell.angle_gamma   90.00
#
_symmetry.space_group_name_H-M   'P 1'
#
loop_
_entity.id
_entity.type
_entity.pdbx_description
1 polymer ?
#
loop_
_entity_poly.entity_id
_entity_poly.type
_entity_poly.pdbx_seq_one_letter_code
_entity_poly.pdbx_strand_id
1 'polypeptide(L)' 'MKRQTPHLQVKLANGQLIGFYDGEYVVSNSGQTLYRVDGEEIYTPGNNAKLVGYLEGDVARTVADEPLFTLSS' A
#
# COMPACT_ATOMS: atom_id res chain seq x y z
N MET A 1 -1.31 -22.52 14.87
CA MET A 1 -1.97 -22.01 13.64
C MET A 1 -1.48 -20.60 13.39
N LYS A 2 -0.77 -20.34 12.29
CA LYS A 2 -0.46 -18.96 11.91
C LYS A 2 -1.75 -18.35 11.40
N ARG A 3 -2.26 -17.29 12.04
CA ARG A 3 -3.29 -16.45 11.43
C ARG A 3 -2.65 -15.90 10.16
N GLN A 4 -3.15 -16.33 9.00
CA GLN A 4 -2.80 -15.69 7.75
C GLN A 4 -3.43 -14.31 7.83
N THR A 5 -2.62 -13.26 7.95
CA THR A 5 -3.11 -11.89 7.93
C THR A 5 -3.91 -11.74 6.62
N PRO A 6 -5.19 -11.38 6.65
CA PRO A 6 -5.94 -11.19 5.43
C PRO A 6 -5.23 -10.13 4.59
N HIS A 7 -4.84 -10.51 3.38
CA HIS A 7 -4.21 -9.60 2.44
C HIS A 7 -5.29 -8.66 1.90
N LEU A 8 -5.22 -7.37 2.25
CA LEU A 8 -6.15 -6.38 1.71
C LEU A 8 -5.80 -6.12 0.25
N GLN A 9 -6.79 -6.05 -0.62
CA GLN A 9 -6.60 -5.65 -2.02
C GLN A 9 -6.17 -4.18 -2.07
N VAL A 10 -5.21 -3.90 -2.95
CA VAL A 10 -4.73 -2.54 -3.21
C VAL A 10 -5.18 -2.12 -4.60
N LYS A 11 -5.99 -1.06 -4.68
CA LYS A 11 -6.58 -0.56 -5.93
C LYS A 11 -6.23 0.89 -6.19
N LEU A 12 -5.94 1.24 -7.44
CA LEU A 12 -5.81 2.63 -7.87
C LEU A 12 -7.17 3.35 -7.83
N ALA A 13 -7.16 4.67 -7.94
CA ALA A 13 -8.36 5.51 -7.93
C ALA A 13 -9.39 5.14 -9.03
N ASN A 14 -8.93 4.56 -10.14
CA ASN A 14 -9.80 4.06 -11.21
C ASN A 14 -10.36 2.64 -10.95
N GLY A 15 -10.13 2.07 -9.77
CA GLY A 15 -10.58 0.74 -9.38
C GLY A 15 -9.68 -0.41 -9.82
N GLN A 16 -8.58 -0.15 -10.55
CA GLN A 16 -7.65 -1.18 -10.99
C GLN A 16 -6.92 -1.83 -9.82
N LEU A 17 -7.07 -3.15 -9.66
CA LEU A 17 -6.29 -3.95 -8.70
C LEU A 17 -4.81 -3.96 -9.12
N ILE A 18 -3.94 -3.52 -8.23
CA ILE A 18 -2.49 -3.50 -8.47
C ILE A 18 -1.72 -4.50 -7.60
N GLY A 19 -2.35 -5.01 -6.54
CA GLY A 19 -1.71 -5.96 -5.65
C GLY A 19 -2.43 -6.10 -4.33
N PHE A 20 -1.66 -6.42 -3.30
CA PHE A 20 -2.15 -6.68 -1.96
C PHE A 20 -1.27 -6.01 -0.90
N TYR A 21 -1.89 -5.65 0.21
CA TYR A 21 -1.22 -5.19 1.41
C TYR A 21 -1.17 -6.32 2.44
N ASP A 22 0.02 -6.63 2.94
CA ASP A 22 0.25 -7.74 3.88
C ASP A 22 0.38 -7.32 5.37
N GLY A 23 0.21 -6.03 5.64
CA GLY A 23 0.42 -5.42 6.97
C GLY A 23 1.71 -4.61 7.08
N GLU A 24 2.63 -4.73 6.13
CA GLU A 24 3.86 -3.93 6.07
C GLU A 24 4.18 -3.43 4.66
N TYR A 25 3.86 -4.23 3.63
CA TYR A 25 4.17 -3.94 2.25
C TYR A 25 2.95 -4.01 1.35
N VAL A 26 2.90 -3.10 0.38
CA VAL A 26 2.10 -3.27 -0.82
C VAL A 26 2.93 -4.06 -1.81
N VAL A 27 2.43 -5.23 -2.20
CA VAL A 27 3.10 -6.16 -3.12
C VAL A 27 2.22 -6.36 -4.35
N SER A 28 2.80 -6.25 -5.53
CA SER A 28 2.10 -6.47 -6.79
C SER A 28 1.64 -7.92 -6.95
N ASN A 29 0.74 -8.16 -7.91
CA ASN A 29 0.34 -9.52 -8.30
C ASN A 29 1.51 -10.39 -8.80
N SER A 30 2.63 -9.78 -9.20
CA SER A 30 3.85 -10.47 -9.63
C SER A 30 4.88 -10.65 -8.51
N GLY A 31 4.57 -10.24 -7.27
CA GLY A 31 5.46 -10.37 -6.11
C GLY A 31 6.46 -9.22 -5.95
N GLN A 32 6.33 -8.13 -6.71
CA GLN A 32 7.19 -6.96 -6.57
C GLN A 32 6.66 -6.04 -5.47
N THR A 33 7.50 -5.65 -4.51
CA THR A 33 7.17 -4.60 -3.54
C THR A 33 6.98 -3.27 -4.26
N LEU A 34 5.81 -2.67 -4.13
CA LEU A 34 5.46 -1.36 -4.68
C LEU A 34 5.65 -0.25 -3.66
N TYR A 35 5.28 -0.50 -2.40
CA TYR A 35 5.41 0.45 -1.30
C TYR A 35 5.68 -0.28 0.02
N ARG A 36 6.33 0.42 0.94
CA ARG A 36 6.38 0.07 2.37
C ARG A 36 5.44 1.00 3.12
N VAL A 37 4.69 0.45 4.07
CA VAL A 37 3.79 1.20 4.95
C VAL A 37 4.31 1.06 6.38
N ASP A 38 4.60 2.18 7.03
CA ASP A 38 5.08 2.24 8.41
C ASP A 38 4.12 3.10 9.23
N GLY A 39 3.20 2.44 9.95
CA GLY A 39 2.05 3.11 10.54
C GLY A 39 1.17 3.75 9.47
N GLU A 40 1.08 5.08 9.47
CA GLU A 40 0.34 5.87 8.48
C GLU A 40 1.20 6.31 7.31
N GLU A 41 2.53 6.16 7.36
CA GLU A 41 3.44 6.68 6.35
C GLU A 41 3.68 5.67 5.23
N ILE A 42 3.72 6.15 3.98
CA ILE A 42 3.93 5.33 2.78
C ILE A 42 5.23 5.73 2.10
N TYR A 43 6.09 4.75 1.86
CA TYR A 43 7.41 4.95 1.29
C TYR A 43 7.64 4.17 0.00
N THR A 44 8.55 4.65 -0.85
CA THR A 44 9.13 3.84 -1.92
C THR A 44 9.91 2.65 -1.34
N PRO A 45 10.00 1.51 -2.05
CA PRO A 45 10.77 0.36 -1.60
C PRO A 45 12.28 0.62 -1.64
N GLY A 46 13.04 -0.21 -0.90
CA GLY A 46 14.50 -0.23 -0.91
C GLY A 46 15.18 0.62 0.17
N ASN A 47 16.51 0.61 0.19
CA ASN A 47 17.33 1.16 1.28
C ASN A 47 17.31 2.70 1.37
N ASN A 48 17.01 3.39 0.28
CA ASN A 48 16.89 4.85 0.22
C ASN A 48 15.43 5.26 0.06
N ALA A 49 14.57 4.72 0.95
CA ALA A 49 13.15 4.93 0.95
C ALA A 49 12.81 6.43 1.02
N LYS A 50 11.87 6.87 0.18
CA LYS A 50 11.36 8.25 0.18
C LYS A 50 9.89 8.24 0.53
N LEU A 51 9.47 9.17 1.38
CA LEU A 51 8.06 9.38 1.70
C LEU A 51 7.31 9.74 0.41
N VAL A 52 6.25 9.00 0.13
CA VAL A 52 5.36 9.19 -1.02
C VAL A 52 4.04 9.78 -0.57
N GLY A 53 3.57 9.41 0.62
CA GLY A 53 2.24 9.75 1.07
C GLY A 53 1.87 9.18 2.43
N TYR A 54 0.58 9.24 2.73
CA TYR A 54 0.00 8.79 3.99
C TYR A 54 -1.23 7.91 3.74
N LEU A 55 -1.46 6.95 4.62
CA LEU A 55 -2.61 6.07 4.67
C LEU A 55 -3.52 6.51 5.82
N GLU A 56 -4.71 7.01 5.47
CA GLU A 56 -5.75 7.38 6.42
C GLU A 56 -6.90 6.37 6.32
N GLY A 57 -6.97 5.45 7.29
CA GLY A 57 -7.88 4.31 7.22
C GLY A 57 -7.59 3.44 6.01
N ASP A 58 -8.52 3.39 5.05
CA ASP A 58 -8.41 2.58 3.84
C ASP A 58 -7.98 3.40 2.60
N VAL A 59 -7.61 4.68 2.76
CA VAL A 59 -7.28 5.58 1.65
C VAL A 59 -5.85 6.08 1.76
N ALA A 60 -5.04 5.77 0.75
CA ALA A 60 -3.70 6.31 0.61
C ALA A 60 -3.71 7.52 -0.32
N ARG A 61 -3.06 8.61 0.12
CA ARG A 61 -2.84 9.81 -0.68
C ARG A 61 -1.38 10.19 -0.68
N THR A 62 -0.92 10.82 -1.75
CA THR A 62 0.43 11.35 -1.83
C THR A 62 0.62 12.52 -0.85
N VAL A 63 1.86 12.96 -0.65
CA VAL A 63 2.17 14.17 0.13
C VAL A 63 1.54 15.45 -0.43
N ALA A 64 1.08 15.42 -1.69
CA ALA A 64 0.35 16.52 -2.34
C ALA A 64 -1.18 16.37 -2.24
N ASP A 65 -1.66 15.44 -1.40
CA ASP A 65 -3.09 15.09 -1.22
C ASP A 65 -3.77 14.48 -2.46
N GLU A 66 -2.99 14.02 -3.44
CA GLU A 66 -3.53 13.30 -4.61
C GLU A 66 -3.76 11.81 -4.31
N PRO A 67 -4.82 11.17 -4.84
CA PRO A 67 -5.07 9.75 -4.63
C PRO A 67 -3.91 8.85 -5.06
N LEU A 68 -3.48 7.94 -4.18
CA LEU A 68 -2.44 6.96 -4.47
C LEU A 68 -3.04 5.56 -4.70
N PHE A 69 -3.71 5.02 -3.69
CA PHE A 69 -4.46 3.77 -3.77
C PHE A 69 -5.49 3.67 -2.64
N THR A 70 -6.31 2.63 -2.66
CA THR A 70 -7.23 2.26 -1.59
C THR A 70 -6.99 0.82 -1.15
N LEU A 71 -7.29 0.53 0.11
CA LEU A 71 -7.31 -0.81 0.69
C LEU A 71 -8.76 -1.31 0.74
N SER A 72 -8.98 -2.56 0.37
CA SER A 72 -10.31 -3.19 0.49
C SER A 72 -10.19 -4.70 0.70
N SER A 73 -11.06 -5.28 1.52
CA SER A 73 -11.20 -6.74 1.67
C SER A 73 -11.74 -7.42 0.41
#